data_AF-V5EDN1-F1
#
_entry.id   AF-V5EDN1-F1
#
_cell.length_a   1.000
_cell.length_b   1.000
_cell.length_c   1.000
_cell.angle_alpha   90.00
_cell.angle_beta   90.00
_cell.angle_gamma   90.00
#
_symmetry.space_group_name_H-M   'P 1'
#
loop_
_entity.id
_entity.type
_entity.pdbx_description
1 polymer ?
#
loop_
_entity_poly.entity_id
_entity_poly.type
_entity_poly.pdbx_seq_one_letter_code
_entity_poly.pdbx_strand_id
1 'polypeptide(L)'
;MANAPHGGVLKDLLVRDAPIAAQLQQEADTLPELVLTERQLCDLELIINGGFSPLQGFMNQADYNGCLDNMRLTDGNLFPMPITLDVDQQQVQALQIQQGARIALRDPRDDNAIAIITVSDVYPVDKVREAKAVFGSDDLAHPAITYLHKSVKEFYVGGEVQAISKPAYYDYVAIRYTPAELRQHFAKIAWRKVVAFQTRNPMHRAHRELTVRAARQRQANVLIHPVVGMTKPGDVDHYTRVRVYQSLMPRYPNGMATLALLPLAMRMGGPREALWHAIIRKNFGVTHFIVGRDHAGPGKDSSGKDFYGPYDAQTLVTKYTEELGIEMVPFQQMTYIPSTDEYQPVDEVAAGTQTMDISGTELRRRLRTGAAIPDWFSYESVVKTLRESYPPKAKQGFTLFLTGLHNSGKDQIARALQVKLNEQGGRSVSLLLGETVRSELSSELGFSPEDRAKNIQRISFVAAELSRAGAAVIAAPIAPYEKSRAAARDTITKTGGAGNFFLIHVATPLEFCEATDRKGNYAKARAGQIKGFTGVDDVYEEPTDADLVVDISRQSVAEITHSIILLLEAQSLI
;
A
#
# COMPACT_ATOMS: atom_id res chain seq x y z
N MET A 1 0.05 21.05 29.85
CA MET A 1 0.51 20.69 28.48
C MET A 1 1.68 19.73 28.60
N ALA A 2 1.72 18.68 27.78
CA ALA A 2 2.77 17.66 27.83
C ALA A 2 4.08 18.11 27.14
N ASN A 3 4.02 18.70 25.93
CA ASN A 3 5.18 19.27 25.23
C ASN A 3 4.78 20.51 24.39
N ALA A 4 5.68 21.47 24.17
CA ALA A 4 5.44 22.61 23.29
C ALA A 4 5.52 22.18 21.80
N PRO A 5 4.76 22.81 20.88
CA PRO A 5 4.94 22.60 19.44
C PRO A 5 6.36 22.92 18.96
N HIS A 6 6.81 22.29 17.89
CA HIS A 6 8.07 22.65 17.22
C HIS A 6 7.93 24.05 16.59
N GLY A 7 8.96 24.90 16.73
CA GLY A 7 8.88 26.33 16.45
C GLY A 7 8.07 27.16 17.47
N GLY A 8 7.61 26.55 18.57
CA GLY A 8 6.94 27.24 19.68
C GLY A 8 5.43 27.49 19.50
N VAL A 9 4.94 27.54 18.27
CA VAL A 9 3.52 27.78 17.95
C VAL A 9 2.95 26.61 17.14
N LEU A 10 1.78 26.10 17.54
CA LEU A 10 1.06 25.11 16.76
C LEU A 10 0.41 25.80 15.57
N LYS A 11 0.79 25.42 14.34
CA LYS A 11 0.22 25.92 13.09
C LYS A 11 -1.08 25.20 12.74
N ASP A 12 -2.07 25.29 13.64
CA ASP A 12 -3.42 24.76 13.39
C ASP A 12 -4.18 25.74 12.47
N LEU A 13 -4.04 25.55 11.17
CA LEU A 13 -4.63 26.43 10.15
C LEU A 13 -6.14 26.27 10.08
N LEU A 14 -6.66 25.07 10.38
CA LEU A 14 -8.10 24.83 10.51
C LEU A 14 -8.70 25.73 11.59
N VAL A 15 -8.04 25.86 12.75
CA VAL A 15 -8.48 26.78 13.81
C VAL A 15 -8.25 28.24 13.43
N ARG A 16 -7.11 28.56 12.81
CA ARG A 16 -6.78 29.93 12.35
C ARG A 16 -7.83 30.47 11.38
N ASP A 17 -8.23 29.66 10.41
CA ASP A 17 -9.06 30.06 9.28
C ASP A 17 -10.54 29.74 9.47
N ALA A 18 -10.94 29.04 10.55
CA ALA A 18 -12.34 28.74 10.85
C ALA A 18 -13.29 29.96 10.73
N PRO A 19 -12.92 31.19 11.17
CA PRO A 19 -13.79 32.36 11.00
C PRO A 19 -14.05 32.77 9.54
N ILE A 20 -13.16 32.41 8.61
CA ILE A 20 -13.22 32.79 7.19
C ILE A 20 -13.45 31.59 6.25
N ALA A 21 -13.63 30.37 6.79
CA ALA A 21 -13.76 29.15 5.99
C ALA A 21 -14.88 29.21 4.95
N ALA A 22 -16.04 29.79 5.29
CA ALA A 22 -17.15 29.95 4.34
C ALA A 22 -16.83 30.91 3.19
N GLN A 23 -16.06 31.98 3.46
CA GLN A 23 -15.57 32.90 2.44
C GLN A 23 -14.54 32.20 1.54
N LEU A 24 -13.61 31.44 2.13
CA LEU A 24 -12.61 30.68 1.38
C LEU A 24 -13.26 29.60 0.51
N GLN A 25 -14.34 28.96 0.97
CA GLN A 25 -15.11 28.02 0.16
C GLN A 25 -15.71 28.70 -1.08
N GLN A 26 -16.37 29.85 -0.89
CA GLN A 26 -16.94 30.61 -2.02
C GLN A 26 -15.86 31.09 -2.99
N GLU A 27 -14.70 31.49 -2.47
CA GLU A 27 -13.56 31.88 -3.28
C GLU A 27 -13.05 30.68 -4.09
N ALA A 28 -12.86 29.53 -3.46
CA ALA A 28 -12.34 28.31 -4.09
C ALA A 28 -13.19 27.86 -5.29
N ASP A 29 -14.50 28.08 -5.26
CA ASP A 29 -15.41 27.76 -6.37
C ASP A 29 -15.16 28.60 -7.64
N THR A 30 -14.35 29.67 -7.54
CA THR A 30 -14.00 30.57 -8.64
C THR A 30 -12.53 30.49 -9.06
N LEU A 31 -11.67 29.83 -8.26
CA LEU A 31 -10.24 29.74 -8.51
C LEU A 31 -9.89 28.60 -9.48
N PRO A 32 -8.74 28.64 -10.16
CA PRO A 32 -8.17 27.46 -10.78
C PRO A 32 -7.97 26.36 -9.74
N GLU A 33 -8.21 25.11 -10.16
CA GLU A 33 -8.27 23.98 -9.26
C GLU A 33 -7.15 22.99 -9.54
N LEU A 34 -6.50 22.54 -8.47
CA LEU A 34 -5.49 21.49 -8.52
C LEU A 34 -5.97 20.33 -7.66
N VAL A 35 -6.28 19.21 -8.32
CA VAL A 35 -6.59 17.94 -7.65
C VAL A 35 -5.29 17.33 -7.13
N LEU A 36 -5.23 17.08 -5.82
CA LEU A 36 -4.05 16.56 -5.16
C LEU A 36 -3.82 15.07 -5.46
N THR A 37 -2.56 14.64 -5.36
CA THR A 37 -2.24 13.21 -5.22
C THR A 37 -2.51 12.75 -3.79
N GLU A 38 -2.61 11.42 -3.57
CA GLU A 38 -2.77 10.84 -2.22
C GLU A 38 -1.65 11.27 -1.25
N ARG A 39 -0.40 11.38 -1.74
CA ARG A 39 0.74 11.85 -0.94
C ARG A 39 0.56 13.31 -0.52
N GLN A 40 0.23 14.17 -1.48
CA GLN A 40 0.02 15.59 -1.24
C GLN A 40 -1.17 15.84 -0.31
N LEU A 41 -2.22 15.02 -0.38
CA LEU A 41 -3.35 15.09 0.54
C LEU A 41 -2.94 14.76 1.98
N CYS A 42 -2.15 13.70 2.19
CA CYS A 42 -1.60 13.37 3.52
C CYS A 42 -0.73 14.50 4.08
N ASP A 43 0.08 15.10 3.21
CA ASP A 43 0.95 16.23 3.58
C ASP A 43 0.12 17.47 3.92
N LEU A 44 -0.85 17.82 3.08
CA LEU A 44 -1.75 18.95 3.30
C LEU A 44 -2.50 18.79 4.61
N GLU A 45 -3.01 17.60 4.93
CA GLU A 45 -3.70 17.35 6.20
C GLU A 45 -2.81 17.69 7.41
N LEU A 46 -1.55 17.25 7.39
CA LEU A 46 -0.59 17.52 8.47
C LEU A 46 -0.06 18.95 8.47
N ILE A 47 -0.11 19.67 7.34
CA ILE A 47 0.10 21.12 7.29
C ILE A 47 -1.07 21.82 7.98
N ILE A 48 -2.31 21.60 7.53
CA ILE A 48 -3.47 22.38 7.98
C ILE A 48 -3.87 22.09 9.43
N ASN A 49 -3.57 20.90 9.96
CA ASN A 49 -3.83 20.57 11.36
C ASN A 49 -2.65 20.88 12.31
N GLY A 50 -1.53 21.37 11.79
CA GLY A 50 -0.34 21.72 12.56
C GLY A 50 0.59 20.56 12.91
N GLY A 51 0.35 19.36 12.38
CA GLY A 51 1.24 18.20 12.52
C GLY A 51 2.66 18.47 12.02
N PHE A 52 2.83 19.36 11.04
CA PHE A 52 4.12 19.81 10.50
C PHE A 52 4.59 21.18 11.01
N SER A 53 4.03 21.70 12.11
CA SER A 53 4.54 22.95 12.71
C SER A 53 6.08 22.94 12.82
N PRO A 54 6.78 24.02 12.44
CA PRO A 54 6.25 25.36 12.12
C PRO A 54 5.80 25.57 10.66
N LEU A 55 5.86 24.56 9.81
CA LEU A 55 5.43 24.66 8.41
C LEU A 55 3.94 25.01 8.32
N GLN A 56 3.58 25.95 7.44
CA GLN A 56 2.21 26.45 7.24
C GLN A 56 1.77 26.48 5.77
N GLY A 57 2.47 25.71 4.93
CA GLY A 57 2.26 25.64 3.49
C GLY A 57 3.20 24.61 2.86
N PHE A 58 3.14 24.45 1.54
CA PHE A 58 4.15 23.66 0.83
C PHE A 58 5.44 24.48 0.70
N MET A 59 6.59 23.82 0.84
CA MET A 59 7.89 24.49 0.89
C MET A 59 8.14 25.30 -0.38
N ASN A 60 8.49 26.57 -0.19
CA ASN A 60 9.12 27.38 -1.23
C ASN A 60 10.55 26.90 -1.49
N GLN A 61 11.18 27.45 -2.53
CA GLN A 61 12.51 27.03 -2.95
C GLN A 61 13.56 27.26 -1.85
N ALA A 62 13.42 28.30 -1.03
CA ALA A 62 14.37 28.62 0.02
C ALA A 62 14.29 27.61 1.18
N ASP A 63 13.08 27.31 1.67
CA ASP A 63 12.83 26.29 2.69
C ASP A 63 13.20 24.89 2.20
N TYR A 64 12.89 24.58 0.93
CA TYR A 64 13.28 23.33 0.29
C TYR A 64 14.81 23.17 0.24
N ASN A 65 15.54 24.18 -0.24
CA ASN A 65 17.01 24.12 -0.30
C ASN A 65 17.63 23.97 1.10
N GLY A 66 17.13 24.71 2.11
CA GLY A 66 17.56 24.54 3.49
C GLY A 66 17.30 23.12 4.01
N CYS A 67 16.11 22.57 3.75
CA CYS A 67 15.76 21.20 4.12
C CYS A 67 16.73 20.17 3.52
N LEU A 68 17.10 20.34 2.25
CA LEU A 68 18.05 19.46 1.57
C LEU A 68 19.45 19.59 2.16
N ASP A 69 19.96 20.82 2.27
CA ASP A 69 21.36 21.10 2.54
C ASP A 69 21.73 20.91 4.02
N ASN A 70 20.84 21.32 4.94
CA ASN A 70 21.15 21.31 6.38
C ASN A 70 19.98 20.87 7.27
N MET A 71 18.89 20.36 6.69
CA MET A 71 17.68 19.94 7.40
C MET A 71 17.02 21.10 8.17
N ARG A 72 17.03 22.32 7.63
CA ARG A 72 16.38 23.47 8.28
C ARG A 72 15.48 24.24 7.32
N LEU A 73 14.45 24.85 7.89
CA LEU A 73 13.70 25.90 7.21
C LEU A 73 14.49 27.22 7.26
N THR A 74 14.04 28.20 6.48
CA THR A 74 14.64 29.54 6.41
C THR A 74 14.61 30.29 7.74
N ASP A 75 13.66 29.97 8.62
CA ASP A 75 13.58 30.52 9.98
C ASP A 75 14.55 29.86 10.98
N GLY A 76 15.34 28.88 10.52
CA GLY A 76 16.34 28.15 11.29
C GLY A 76 15.80 26.91 12.02
N ASN A 77 14.48 26.68 12.06
CA ASN A 77 13.91 25.48 12.68
C ASN A 77 14.32 24.22 11.94
N LEU A 78 14.56 23.16 12.71
CA LEU A 78 14.95 21.85 12.19
C LEU A 78 13.76 21.20 11.46
N PHE A 79 13.93 20.90 10.18
CA PHE A 79 12.94 20.19 9.38
C PHE A 79 13.64 19.33 8.30
N PRO A 80 13.70 18.00 8.47
CA PRO A 80 14.60 17.16 7.67
C PRO A 80 14.00 16.56 6.39
N MET A 81 12.69 16.72 6.16
CA MET A 81 11.97 16.07 5.06
C MET A 81 11.33 17.12 4.14
N PRO A 82 11.57 17.11 2.81
CA PRO A 82 10.92 18.05 1.91
C PRO A 82 9.43 17.75 1.79
N ILE A 83 8.60 18.80 1.90
CA ILE A 83 7.15 18.74 1.78
C ILE A 83 6.72 19.74 0.70
N THR A 84 6.51 19.22 -0.50
CA THR A 84 6.37 20.00 -1.74
C THR A 84 5.08 19.62 -2.48
N LEU A 85 4.57 20.58 -3.26
CA LEU A 85 3.44 20.38 -4.17
C LEU A 85 3.98 20.34 -5.59
N ASP A 86 3.89 19.19 -6.26
CA ASP A 86 4.43 19.01 -7.60
C ASP A 86 3.38 19.10 -8.70
N VAL A 87 3.76 19.75 -9.81
CA VAL A 87 2.95 19.97 -11.01
C VAL A 87 3.78 19.80 -12.28
N ASP A 88 3.14 19.44 -13.39
CA ASP A 88 3.77 19.39 -14.71
C ASP A 88 3.62 20.71 -15.49
N GLN A 89 4.40 20.86 -16.56
CA GLN A 89 4.38 22.07 -17.38
C GLN A 89 2.98 22.41 -17.94
N GLN A 90 2.16 21.39 -18.23
CA GLN A 90 0.81 21.58 -18.74
C GLN A 90 -0.09 22.19 -17.66
N GLN A 91 -0.01 21.69 -16.43
CA GLN A 91 -0.75 22.23 -15.28
C GLN A 91 -0.33 23.67 -14.97
N VAL A 92 0.97 23.99 -15.00
CA VAL A 92 1.48 25.36 -14.77
C VAL A 92 0.84 26.34 -15.75
N GLN A 93 0.78 25.98 -17.04
CA GLN A 93 0.20 26.84 -18.08
C GLN A 93 -1.33 26.92 -17.98
N ALA A 94 -2.01 25.77 -17.85
CA ALA A 94 -3.47 25.69 -17.85
C ALA A 94 -4.09 26.40 -16.62
N LEU A 95 -3.45 26.29 -15.46
CA LEU A 95 -3.93 26.88 -14.20
C LEU A 95 -3.30 28.25 -13.92
N GLN A 96 -2.48 28.77 -14.82
CA GLN A 96 -1.75 30.05 -14.68
C GLN A 96 -0.97 30.14 -13.36
N ILE A 97 -0.28 29.06 -13.00
CA ILE A 97 0.47 28.97 -11.73
C ILE A 97 1.71 29.87 -11.82
N GLN A 98 1.70 30.95 -11.05
CA GLN A 98 2.79 31.92 -10.96
C GLN A 98 2.78 32.59 -9.58
N GLN A 99 3.85 33.30 -9.22
CA GLN A 99 3.92 34.03 -7.95
C GLN A 99 2.68 34.94 -7.75
N GLY A 100 2.08 34.83 -6.57
CA GLY A 100 0.85 35.54 -6.19
C GLY A 100 -0.45 34.88 -6.65
N ALA A 101 -0.40 33.87 -7.52
CA ALA A 101 -1.58 33.12 -7.91
C ALA A 101 -2.20 32.40 -6.71
N ARG A 102 -3.53 32.30 -6.69
CA ARG A 102 -4.30 31.57 -5.70
C ARG A 102 -4.96 30.38 -6.37
N ILE A 103 -4.73 29.18 -5.83
CA ILE A 103 -5.17 27.92 -6.43
C ILE A 103 -5.93 27.13 -5.37
N ALA A 104 -7.12 26.62 -5.72
CA ALA A 104 -7.88 25.73 -4.86
C ALA A 104 -7.27 24.32 -4.91
N LEU A 105 -7.02 23.74 -3.73
CA LEU A 105 -6.50 22.39 -3.58
C LEU A 105 -7.66 21.44 -3.26
N ARG A 106 -7.93 20.49 -4.17
CA ARG A 106 -9.06 19.55 -4.06
C ARG A 106 -8.63 18.14 -3.68
N ASP A 107 -9.48 17.49 -2.90
CA ASP A 107 -9.34 16.09 -2.53
C ASP A 107 -9.67 15.18 -3.73
N PRO A 108 -8.78 14.27 -4.15
CA PRO A 108 -9.01 13.38 -5.30
C PRO A 108 -10.13 12.34 -5.08
N ARG A 109 -10.68 12.23 -3.86
CA ARG A 109 -11.64 11.17 -3.49
C ARG A 109 -13.09 11.63 -3.59
N ASP A 110 -13.35 12.92 -3.34
CA ASP A 110 -14.70 13.50 -3.29
C ASP A 110 -14.80 14.92 -3.88
N ASP A 111 -13.73 15.41 -4.54
CA ASP A 111 -13.61 16.73 -5.16
C ASP A 111 -13.79 17.91 -4.19
N ASN A 112 -13.79 17.68 -2.87
CA ASN A 112 -13.97 18.74 -1.89
C ASN A 112 -12.76 19.70 -1.89
N ALA A 113 -13.02 21.01 -1.76
CA ALA A 113 -11.98 22.00 -1.59
C ALA A 113 -11.45 21.96 -0.14
N ILE A 114 -10.19 21.55 0.01
CA ILE A 114 -9.56 21.40 1.32
C ILE A 114 -8.87 22.70 1.73
N ALA A 115 -8.25 23.39 0.78
CA ALA A 115 -7.44 24.57 1.05
C ALA A 115 -7.27 25.47 -0.18
N ILE A 116 -6.79 26.69 0.02
CA ILE A 116 -6.26 27.57 -1.02
C ILE A 116 -4.77 27.80 -0.75
N ILE A 117 -3.93 27.56 -1.76
CA ILE A 117 -2.51 27.95 -1.72
C ILE A 117 -2.33 29.32 -2.37
N THR A 118 -1.55 30.20 -1.74
CA THR A 118 -1.04 31.43 -2.36
C THR A 118 0.41 31.20 -2.76
N VAL A 119 0.65 31.14 -4.06
CA VAL A 119 1.94 30.71 -4.64
C VAL A 119 3.03 31.74 -4.35
N SER A 120 4.12 31.31 -3.73
CA SER A 120 5.33 32.12 -3.55
C SER A 120 6.26 32.03 -4.75
N ASP A 121 6.45 30.82 -5.27
CA ASP A 121 7.39 30.49 -6.32
C ASP A 121 7.03 29.16 -7.00
N VAL A 122 7.49 29.02 -8.23
CA VAL A 122 7.41 27.78 -9.02
C VAL A 122 8.82 27.49 -9.52
N TYR A 123 9.37 26.33 -9.17
CA TYR A 123 10.77 26.02 -9.43
C TYR A 123 10.98 24.57 -9.89
N PRO A 124 11.93 24.31 -10.80
CA PRO A 124 12.19 22.96 -11.29
C PRO A 124 12.83 22.10 -10.20
N VAL A 125 12.49 20.80 -10.19
CA VAL A 125 13.09 19.83 -9.25
C VAL A 125 14.33 19.15 -9.84
N ASP A 126 15.46 19.24 -9.13
CA ASP A 126 16.60 18.35 -9.34
C ASP A 126 16.39 17.07 -8.51
N LYS A 127 15.75 16.08 -9.14
CA LYS A 127 15.38 14.81 -8.52
C LYS A 127 16.60 14.02 -8.03
N VAL A 128 17.72 14.11 -8.73
CA VAL A 128 18.96 13.39 -8.37
C VAL A 128 19.60 14.03 -7.14
N ARG A 129 19.62 15.36 -7.07
CA ARG A 129 20.09 16.09 -5.88
C ARG A 129 19.22 15.77 -4.68
N GLU A 130 17.89 15.82 -4.83
CA GLU A 130 16.95 15.49 -3.74
C GLU A 130 17.15 14.05 -3.26
N ALA A 131 17.21 13.08 -4.19
CA ALA A 131 17.40 11.68 -3.86
C ALA A 131 18.66 11.46 -3.00
N LYS A 132 19.79 12.00 -3.46
CA LYS A 132 21.07 11.87 -2.75
C LYS A 132 21.10 12.61 -1.42
N ALA A 133 20.57 13.83 -1.37
CA ALA A 133 20.60 14.66 -0.16
C ALA A 133 19.68 14.10 0.94
N VAL A 134 18.49 13.62 0.56
CA VAL A 134 17.45 13.21 1.51
C VAL A 134 17.52 11.72 1.81
N PHE A 135 17.69 10.87 0.79
CA PHE A 135 17.63 9.41 0.93
C PHE A 135 19.01 8.73 0.90
N GLY A 136 20.09 9.48 0.61
CA GLY A 136 21.48 9.01 0.69
C GLY A 136 21.99 8.32 -0.58
N SER A 137 21.14 8.08 -1.58
CA SER A 137 21.51 7.49 -2.87
C SER A 137 20.54 7.94 -3.97
N ASP A 138 20.73 7.46 -5.20
CA ASP A 138 19.77 7.61 -6.30
C ASP A 138 19.31 6.24 -6.83
N ASP A 139 19.26 5.24 -5.94
CA ASP A 139 18.88 3.87 -6.29
C ASP A 139 17.34 3.71 -6.32
N LEU A 140 16.81 3.34 -7.49
CA LEU A 140 15.38 3.12 -7.72
C LEU A 140 14.77 1.95 -6.91
N ALA A 141 15.58 1.14 -6.22
CA ALA A 141 15.09 0.17 -5.23
C ALA A 141 14.54 0.85 -3.96
N HIS A 142 14.93 2.10 -3.69
CA HIS A 142 14.37 2.87 -2.57
C HIS A 142 12.97 3.40 -2.92
N PRO A 143 11.91 3.09 -2.16
CA PRO A 143 10.53 3.45 -2.51
C PRO A 143 10.28 4.94 -2.78
N ALA A 144 10.84 5.84 -1.95
CA ALA A 144 10.72 7.28 -2.21
C ALA A 144 11.49 7.75 -3.45
N ILE A 145 12.64 7.15 -3.78
CA ILE A 145 13.41 7.49 -4.99
C ILE A 145 12.62 7.00 -6.22
N THR A 146 12.06 5.78 -6.16
CA THR A 146 11.15 5.29 -7.20
C THR A 146 9.99 6.26 -7.43
N TYR A 147 9.35 6.73 -6.35
CA TYR A 147 8.24 7.68 -6.42
C TYR A 147 8.69 9.04 -6.98
N LEU A 148 9.83 9.55 -6.54
CA LEU A 148 10.40 10.81 -7.02
C LEU A 148 10.65 10.79 -8.54
N HIS A 149 11.20 9.70 -9.06
CA HIS A 149 11.46 9.58 -10.49
C HIS A 149 10.22 9.26 -11.32
N LYS A 150 9.33 8.39 -10.83
CA LYS A 150 8.20 7.86 -11.61
C LYS A 150 6.87 8.59 -11.44
N SER A 151 6.69 9.32 -10.33
CA SER A 151 5.40 9.90 -9.96
C SER A 151 5.46 11.41 -9.78
N VAL A 152 6.51 11.93 -9.14
CA VAL A 152 6.69 13.39 -8.96
C VAL A 152 6.85 14.07 -10.32
N LYS A 153 6.21 15.22 -10.50
CA LYS A 153 6.27 16.02 -11.72
C LYS A 153 7.55 16.86 -11.82
N GLU A 154 7.55 17.87 -12.70
CA GLU A 154 8.75 18.60 -13.13
C GLU A 154 9.03 19.86 -12.28
N PHE A 155 7.98 20.44 -11.69
CA PHE A 155 8.05 21.67 -10.92
C PHE A 155 7.48 21.46 -9.52
N TYR A 156 8.06 22.14 -8.55
CA TYR A 156 7.47 22.35 -7.23
C TYR A 156 6.87 23.75 -7.14
N VAL A 157 5.74 23.83 -6.45
CA VAL A 157 5.00 25.06 -6.14
C VAL A 157 5.09 25.31 -4.64
N GLY A 158 5.79 26.36 -4.26
CA GLY A 158 5.83 26.83 -2.89
C GLY A 158 4.69 27.79 -2.60
N GLY A 159 4.23 27.83 -1.36
CA GLY A 159 3.24 28.82 -0.95
C GLY A 159 2.59 28.54 0.39
N GLU A 160 2.12 29.61 1.02
CA GLU A 160 1.32 29.51 2.24
C GLU A 160 -0.08 29.00 1.93
N VAL A 161 -0.64 28.25 2.88
CA VAL A 161 -1.94 27.61 2.75
C VAL A 161 -2.96 28.28 3.67
N GLN A 162 -4.18 28.46 3.18
CA GLN A 162 -5.38 28.76 3.97
C GLN A 162 -6.32 27.56 3.95
N ALA A 163 -6.74 27.10 5.12
CA ALA A 163 -7.57 25.90 5.27
C ALA A 163 -9.05 26.24 5.10
N ILE A 164 -9.75 25.44 4.30
CA ILE A 164 -11.21 25.51 4.13
C ILE A 164 -11.88 24.43 4.98
N SER A 165 -11.42 23.19 4.79
CA SER A 165 -11.99 22.02 5.44
C SER A 165 -10.91 20.97 5.69
N LYS A 166 -11.21 19.97 6.53
CA LYS A 166 -10.34 18.80 6.71
C LYS A 166 -10.74 17.69 5.73
N PRO A 167 -9.81 16.84 5.28
CA PRO A 167 -10.16 15.67 4.48
C PRO A 167 -11.23 14.81 5.16
N ALA A 168 -12.21 14.35 4.38
CA ALA A 168 -13.23 13.45 4.90
C ALA A 168 -12.64 12.04 5.08
N TYR A 169 -12.91 11.45 6.25
CA TYR A 169 -12.63 10.05 6.54
C TYR A 169 -13.89 9.39 7.05
N TYR A 170 -14.15 8.19 6.54
CA TYR A 170 -15.27 7.35 6.96
C TYR A 170 -14.81 6.17 7.81
N ASP A 171 -13.50 5.92 7.85
CA ASP A 171 -12.87 4.86 8.62
C ASP A 171 -12.30 5.40 9.94
N TYR A 172 -12.65 4.71 11.04
CA TYR A 172 -12.01 4.90 12.35
C TYR A 172 -11.99 6.34 12.87
N VAL A 173 -12.99 7.15 12.53
CA VAL A 173 -13.05 8.59 12.88
C VAL A 173 -12.84 8.87 14.37
N ALA A 174 -13.30 7.99 15.25
CA ALA A 174 -13.14 8.13 16.71
C ALA A 174 -11.70 7.99 17.22
N ILE A 175 -10.78 7.49 16.39
CA ILE A 175 -9.37 7.33 16.72
C ILE A 175 -8.44 8.08 15.75
N ARG A 176 -8.98 8.92 14.88
CA ARG A 176 -8.22 9.92 14.11
C ARG A 176 -8.22 11.21 14.94
N TYR A 177 -7.05 11.70 15.29
CA TYR A 177 -6.91 12.89 16.12
C TYR A 177 -6.08 13.94 15.37
N THR A 178 -6.47 15.20 15.47
CA THR A 178 -5.56 16.33 15.20
C THR A 178 -4.57 16.50 16.37
N PRO A 179 -3.46 17.24 16.17
CA PRO A 179 -2.59 17.66 17.26
C PRO A 179 -3.35 18.35 18.41
N ALA A 180 -4.30 19.23 18.10
CA ALA A 180 -5.10 19.94 19.10
C ALA A 180 -5.99 18.97 19.90
N GLU A 181 -6.71 18.08 19.22
CA GLU A 181 -7.59 17.09 19.87
C GLU A 181 -6.79 16.14 20.77
N LEU A 182 -5.63 15.66 20.32
CA LEU A 182 -4.82 14.73 21.11
C LEU A 182 -4.20 15.42 22.34
N ARG A 183 -3.78 16.69 22.21
CA ARG A 183 -3.32 17.51 23.34
C ARG A 183 -4.43 17.72 24.38
N GLN A 184 -5.66 17.97 23.92
CA GLN A 184 -6.83 18.08 24.79
C GLN A 184 -7.16 16.74 25.47
N HIS A 185 -7.08 15.63 24.72
CA HIS A 185 -7.26 14.29 25.27
C HIS A 185 -6.26 14.02 26.40
N PHE A 186 -4.96 14.25 26.18
CA PHE A 186 -3.95 14.10 27.22
C PHE A 186 -4.24 14.96 28.46
N ALA A 187 -4.68 16.21 28.26
CA ALA A 187 -5.07 17.07 29.39
C ALA A 187 -6.28 16.51 30.15
N LYS A 188 -7.31 16.03 29.44
CA LYS A 188 -8.53 15.45 30.01
C LYS A 188 -8.25 14.24 30.90
N ILE A 189 -7.33 13.37 30.48
CA ILE A 189 -6.95 12.16 31.23
C ILE A 189 -5.70 12.36 32.11
N ALA A 190 -5.30 13.62 32.35
CA ALA A 190 -4.17 14.02 33.20
C ALA A 190 -2.82 13.39 32.82
N TRP A 191 -2.60 13.13 31.53
CA TRP A 191 -1.32 12.64 31.02
C TRP A 191 -0.33 13.79 30.87
N ARG A 192 0.79 13.71 31.61
CA ARG A 192 1.89 14.67 31.52
C ARG A 192 3.07 14.16 30.69
N LYS A 193 3.45 12.90 30.87
CA LYS A 193 4.48 12.22 30.09
C LYS A 193 3.84 11.17 29.20
N VAL A 194 4.15 11.24 27.92
CA VAL A 194 3.66 10.34 26.87
C VAL A 194 4.83 9.89 26.02
N VAL A 195 4.96 8.58 25.86
CA VAL A 195 5.90 7.90 24.95
C VAL A 195 5.11 7.47 23.71
N ALA A 196 5.48 7.99 22.54
CA ALA A 196 4.87 7.56 21.28
C ALA A 196 5.64 6.42 20.64
N PHE A 197 4.87 5.47 20.10
CA PHE A 197 5.36 4.37 19.30
C PHE A 197 4.89 4.54 17.85
N GLN A 198 5.86 4.72 16.94
CA GLN A 198 5.65 4.72 15.49
C GLN A 198 5.57 3.29 14.98
N THR A 199 4.57 2.98 14.16
CA THR A 199 4.56 1.73 13.40
C THR A 199 3.78 1.83 12.10
N ARG A 200 4.24 1.08 11.11
CA ARG A 200 3.49 0.75 9.89
C ARG A 200 3.14 -0.73 9.79
N ASN A 201 3.54 -1.54 10.77
CA ASN A 201 3.39 -2.99 10.79
C ASN A 201 2.41 -3.43 11.88
N PRO A 202 1.76 -4.60 11.72
CA PRO A 202 1.05 -5.27 12.81
C PRO A 202 1.91 -5.35 14.08
N MET A 203 1.30 -5.08 15.24
CA MET A 203 1.98 -5.19 16.52
C MET A 203 1.79 -6.59 17.12
N HIS A 204 2.91 -7.15 17.57
CA HIS A 204 3.01 -8.46 18.23
C HIS A 204 3.46 -8.30 19.70
N ARG A 205 3.67 -9.41 20.42
CA ARG A 205 4.02 -9.37 21.85
C ARG A 205 5.28 -8.57 22.14
N ALA A 206 6.33 -8.77 21.33
CA ALA A 206 7.57 -8.01 21.43
C ALA A 206 7.34 -6.49 21.42
N HIS A 207 6.44 -6.00 20.57
CA HIS A 207 6.09 -4.57 20.48
C HIS A 207 5.29 -4.09 21.70
N ARG A 208 4.39 -4.93 22.21
CA ARG A 208 3.66 -4.64 23.45
C ARG A 208 4.64 -4.52 24.63
N GLU A 209 5.51 -5.50 24.82
CA GLU A 209 6.50 -5.48 25.92
C GLU A 209 7.44 -4.28 25.81
N LEU A 210 7.92 -3.98 24.61
CA LEU A 210 8.73 -2.80 24.30
C LEU A 210 8.07 -1.52 24.79
N THR A 211 6.82 -1.29 24.38
CA THR A 211 6.12 -0.03 24.74
C THR A 211 5.80 0.05 26.22
N VAL A 212 5.45 -1.07 26.86
CA VAL A 212 5.23 -1.14 28.32
C VAL A 212 6.54 -0.88 29.08
N ARG A 213 7.66 -1.44 28.62
CA ARG A 213 8.98 -1.20 29.21
C ARG A 213 9.39 0.26 29.10
N ALA A 214 9.24 0.87 27.93
CA ALA A 214 9.52 2.29 27.71
C ALA A 214 8.67 3.19 28.63
N ALA A 215 7.38 2.90 28.74
CA ALA A 215 6.48 3.59 29.65
C ALA A 215 6.91 3.49 31.11
N ARG A 216 7.26 2.29 31.59
CA ARG A 216 7.71 2.06 32.97
C ARG A 216 9.03 2.79 33.28
N GLN A 217 10.02 2.67 32.40
CA GLN A 217 11.33 3.31 32.58
C GLN A 217 11.24 4.84 32.62
N ARG A 218 10.35 5.43 31.80
CA ARG A 218 10.18 6.90 31.72
C ARG A 218 9.07 7.44 32.62
N GLN A 219 8.37 6.56 33.34
CA GLN A 219 7.18 6.88 34.14
C GLN A 219 6.16 7.68 33.30
N ALA A 220 5.84 7.14 32.14
CA ALA A 220 5.03 7.77 31.11
C ALA A 220 3.88 6.87 30.66
N ASN A 221 2.88 7.47 30.02
CA ASN A 221 1.83 6.74 29.32
C ASN A 221 2.23 6.44 27.88
N VAL A 222 1.51 5.54 27.21
CA VAL A 222 1.80 5.10 25.85
C VAL A 222 0.83 5.71 24.86
N LEU A 223 1.36 6.31 23.79
CA LEU A 223 0.62 6.60 22.58
C LEU A 223 1.05 5.59 21.51
N ILE A 224 0.14 4.69 21.13
CA ILE A 224 0.31 3.88 19.93
C ILE A 224 -0.15 4.75 18.76
N HIS A 225 0.81 5.20 17.95
CA HIS A 225 0.59 6.22 16.93
C HIS A 225 0.91 5.70 15.51
N PRO A 226 0.19 4.67 15.02
CA PRO A 226 0.46 4.04 13.74
C PRO A 226 0.14 4.95 12.56
N VAL A 227 0.89 4.77 11.48
CA VAL A 227 0.63 5.44 10.21
C VAL A 227 -0.48 4.74 9.44
N VAL A 228 -1.46 5.51 8.97
CA VAL A 228 -2.58 5.04 8.13
C VAL A 228 -2.70 5.76 6.78
N GLY A 229 -1.79 6.71 6.48
CA GLY A 229 -1.57 7.19 5.12
C GLY A 229 -0.71 6.20 4.32
N MET A 230 0.05 6.71 3.35
CA MET A 230 0.92 5.87 2.52
C MET A 230 2.06 5.24 3.33
N THR A 231 2.25 3.92 3.21
CA THR A 231 3.36 3.17 3.85
C THR A 231 4.24 2.50 2.80
N LYS A 232 5.07 1.52 3.18
CA LYS A 232 5.92 0.82 2.21
C LYS A 232 5.04 -0.04 1.29
N PRO A 233 5.29 -0.07 -0.04
CA PRO A 233 4.60 -0.98 -0.94
C PRO A 233 4.72 -2.45 -0.47
N GLY A 234 3.58 -3.14 -0.44
CA GLY A 234 3.49 -4.52 0.04
C GLY A 234 3.30 -4.70 1.56
N ASP A 235 3.26 -3.61 2.33
CA ASP A 235 2.84 -3.66 3.74
C ASP A 235 1.37 -4.11 3.86
N VAL A 236 1.00 -4.57 5.05
CA VAL A 236 -0.38 -4.93 5.36
C VAL A 236 -1.28 -3.69 5.28
N ASP A 237 -2.46 -3.83 4.66
CA ASP A 237 -3.42 -2.73 4.51
C ASP A 237 -3.79 -2.12 5.87
N HIS A 238 -4.05 -0.81 5.89
CA HIS A 238 -4.24 -0.12 7.15
C HIS A 238 -5.51 -0.59 7.88
N TYR A 239 -6.56 -1.03 7.19
CA TYR A 239 -7.76 -1.55 7.85
C TYR A 239 -7.44 -2.78 8.71
N THR A 240 -6.69 -3.72 8.15
CA THR A 240 -6.21 -4.90 8.87
C THR A 240 -5.29 -4.51 10.02
N ARG A 241 -4.35 -3.60 9.80
CA ARG A 241 -3.44 -3.13 10.85
C ARG A 241 -4.18 -2.45 12.00
N VAL A 242 -5.18 -1.61 11.71
CA VAL A 242 -5.98 -0.95 12.74
C VAL A 242 -6.78 -1.95 13.55
N ARG A 243 -7.42 -2.95 12.92
CA ARG A 243 -8.07 -4.04 13.66
C ARG A 243 -7.10 -4.80 14.56
N VAL A 244 -5.85 -5.01 14.10
CA VAL A 244 -4.79 -5.62 14.92
C VAL A 244 -4.43 -4.72 16.12
N TYR A 245 -4.25 -3.42 15.93
CA TYR A 245 -3.96 -2.52 17.05
C TYR A 245 -5.09 -2.51 18.06
N GLN A 246 -6.35 -2.44 17.60
CA GLN A 246 -7.53 -2.49 18.46
C GLN A 246 -7.62 -3.81 19.24
N SER A 247 -7.35 -4.95 18.60
CA SER A 247 -7.37 -6.26 19.28
C SER A 247 -6.20 -6.47 20.25
N LEU A 248 -5.15 -5.64 20.14
CA LEU A 248 -4.01 -5.59 21.05
C LEU A 248 -4.27 -4.67 22.26
N MET A 249 -5.08 -3.61 22.13
CA MET A 249 -5.29 -2.62 23.20
C MET A 249 -5.67 -3.23 24.57
N PRO A 250 -6.54 -4.25 24.67
CA PRO A 250 -6.86 -4.90 25.96
C PRO A 250 -5.68 -5.60 26.65
N ARG A 251 -4.54 -5.76 25.97
CA ARG A 251 -3.32 -6.34 26.54
C ARG A 251 -2.47 -5.31 27.28
N TYR A 252 -2.78 -4.02 27.20
CA TYR A 252 -2.15 -3.00 28.04
C TYR A 252 -2.85 -2.92 29.41
N PRO A 253 -2.13 -2.56 30.48
CA PRO A 253 -2.76 -2.17 31.74
C PRO A 253 -3.82 -1.09 31.52
N ASN A 254 -4.95 -1.18 32.21
CA ASN A 254 -6.07 -0.25 32.06
C ASN A 254 -5.60 1.20 32.24
N GLY A 255 -5.91 2.05 31.26
CA GLY A 255 -5.56 3.48 31.27
C GLY A 255 -4.10 3.81 30.92
N MET A 256 -3.25 2.83 30.60
CA MET A 256 -1.83 3.08 30.26
C MET A 256 -1.62 3.55 28.81
N ALA A 257 -2.47 3.12 27.87
CA ALA A 257 -2.23 3.31 26.45
C ALA A 257 -3.45 3.90 25.70
N THR A 258 -3.18 4.78 24.74
CA THR A 258 -4.16 5.35 23.80
C THR A 258 -3.72 5.01 22.37
N LEU A 259 -4.68 4.63 21.52
CA LEU A 259 -4.49 4.44 20.08
C LEU A 259 -4.96 5.70 19.34
N ALA A 260 -4.09 6.30 18.54
CA ALA A 260 -4.42 7.41 17.64
C ALA A 260 -3.81 7.15 16.26
N LEU A 261 -4.56 7.38 15.20
CA LEU A 261 -4.10 7.16 13.83
C LEU A 261 -3.43 8.42 13.27
N LEU A 262 -2.30 8.23 12.58
CA LEU A 262 -1.55 9.31 11.94
C LEU A 262 -1.70 9.24 10.41
N PRO A 263 -2.26 10.26 9.74
CA PRO A 263 -2.42 10.31 8.29
C PRO A 263 -1.12 10.72 7.57
N LEU A 264 0.02 10.11 7.96
CA LEU A 264 1.32 10.40 7.39
C LEU A 264 1.52 9.60 6.09
N ALA A 265 2.04 10.24 5.04
CA ALA A 265 2.68 9.53 3.95
C ALA A 265 4.16 9.29 4.29
N MET A 266 4.56 8.06 4.58
CA MET A 266 5.95 7.73 4.86
C MET A 266 6.80 7.81 3.58
N ARG A 267 8.07 8.20 3.73
CA ARG A 267 9.05 8.24 2.63
C ARG A 267 10.01 7.05 2.68
N MET A 268 10.00 6.30 3.78
CA MET A 268 11.01 5.31 4.10
C MET A 268 12.43 5.93 4.15
N GLY A 269 12.54 7.20 4.53
CA GLY A 269 13.80 7.96 4.55
C GLY A 269 14.64 7.76 5.82
N GLY A 270 14.52 6.60 6.46
CA GLY A 270 15.38 6.15 7.55
C GLY A 270 15.69 7.23 8.60
N PRO A 271 16.97 7.64 8.76
CA PRO A 271 17.36 8.62 9.76
C PRO A 271 16.65 9.97 9.67
N ARG A 272 16.56 10.57 8.47
CA ARG A 272 15.88 11.87 8.29
C ARG A 272 14.39 11.75 8.63
N GLU A 273 13.77 10.63 8.28
CA GLU A 273 12.38 10.36 8.62
C GLU A 273 12.17 10.06 10.12
N ALA A 274 13.13 9.47 10.82
CA ALA A 274 13.07 9.34 12.27
C ALA A 274 13.09 10.70 12.98
N LEU A 275 13.92 11.63 12.49
CA LEU A 275 13.97 13.00 12.98
C LEU A 275 12.67 13.77 12.69
N TRP A 276 12.12 13.59 11.48
CA TRP A 276 10.81 14.13 11.11
C TRP A 276 9.68 13.58 11.99
N HIS A 277 9.68 12.28 12.25
CA HIS A 277 8.74 11.64 13.16
C HIS A 277 8.81 12.22 14.57
N ALA A 278 10.00 12.55 15.08
CA ALA A 278 10.13 13.18 16.39
C ALA A 278 9.44 14.57 16.41
N ILE A 279 9.64 15.38 15.37
CA ILE A 279 8.98 16.69 15.19
C ILE A 279 7.46 16.53 15.15
N ILE A 280 6.95 15.61 14.33
CA ILE A 280 5.50 15.33 14.25
C ILE A 280 4.98 14.95 15.63
N ARG A 281 5.61 14.01 16.34
CA ARG A 281 5.13 13.55 17.65
C ARG A 281 5.17 14.68 18.69
N LYS A 282 6.19 15.52 18.66
CA LYS A 282 6.24 16.75 19.47
C LYS A 282 5.04 17.66 19.18
N ASN A 283 4.70 17.87 17.91
CA ASN A 283 3.54 18.66 17.51
C ASN A 283 2.22 18.07 18.03
N PHE A 284 2.09 16.75 18.09
CA PHE A 284 0.97 16.03 18.71
C PHE A 284 1.00 16.00 20.26
N GLY A 285 1.93 16.72 20.90
CA GLY A 285 2.01 16.87 22.35
C GLY A 285 2.76 15.74 23.06
N VAL A 286 3.50 14.92 22.33
CA VAL A 286 4.27 13.81 22.90
C VAL A 286 5.59 14.31 23.50
N THR A 287 5.99 13.71 24.63
CA THR A 287 7.23 14.06 25.36
C THR A 287 8.41 13.15 25.06
N HIS A 288 8.14 11.89 24.70
CA HIS A 288 9.16 10.89 24.45
C HIS A 288 8.83 10.13 23.16
N PHE A 289 9.83 9.80 22.35
CA PHE A 289 9.61 9.09 21.09
C PHE A 289 10.52 7.88 20.97
N ILE A 290 9.92 6.70 20.75
CA ILE A 290 10.68 5.47 20.55
C ILE A 290 11.31 5.49 19.16
N VAL A 291 12.63 5.26 19.11
CA VAL A 291 13.37 5.05 17.87
C VAL A 291 14.04 3.68 17.94
N GLY A 292 13.57 2.76 17.10
CA GLY A 292 14.03 1.37 17.09
C GLY A 292 15.20 1.13 16.13
N ARG A 293 15.54 -0.16 15.97
CA ARG A 293 16.42 -0.64 14.90
C ARG A 293 15.78 -0.42 13.53
N ASP A 294 16.56 0.04 12.55
CA ASP A 294 16.14 0.28 11.16
C ASP A 294 14.86 1.14 11.06
N HIS A 295 14.78 2.17 11.89
CA HIS A 295 13.59 3.00 12.01
C HIS A 295 13.28 3.71 10.70
N ALA A 296 12.07 3.49 10.16
CA ALA A 296 11.66 3.98 8.85
C ALA A 296 12.57 3.55 7.68
N GLY A 297 13.33 2.46 7.83
CA GLY A 297 14.15 1.92 6.76
C GLY A 297 13.36 1.13 5.70
N PRO A 298 13.75 1.22 4.41
CA PRO A 298 13.16 0.44 3.34
C PRO A 298 13.80 -0.94 3.17
N GLY A 299 14.87 -1.26 3.92
CA GLY A 299 15.62 -2.50 3.81
C GLY A 299 16.81 -2.35 2.86
N LYS A 300 16.89 -3.24 1.87
CA LYS A 300 18.07 -3.41 1.02
C LYS A 300 17.96 -2.71 -0.32
N ASP A 301 19.10 -2.23 -0.80
CA ASP A 301 19.34 -1.64 -2.11
C ASP A 301 19.48 -2.71 -3.22
N SER A 302 19.70 -2.25 -4.46
CA SER A 302 19.86 -3.12 -5.63
C SER A 302 21.09 -4.05 -5.57
N SER A 303 22.07 -3.75 -4.71
CA SER A 303 23.25 -4.58 -4.46
C SER A 303 23.07 -5.57 -3.31
N GLY A 304 21.93 -5.52 -2.60
CA GLY A 304 21.63 -6.37 -1.46
C GLY A 304 22.16 -5.86 -0.11
N LYS A 305 22.65 -4.61 -0.06
CA LYS A 305 23.12 -3.92 1.15
C LYS A 305 21.98 -3.07 1.74
N ASP A 306 21.90 -2.95 3.06
CA ASP A 306 20.91 -2.09 3.70
C ASP A 306 21.13 -0.60 3.34
N PHE A 307 20.05 0.12 3.01
CA PHE A 307 20.08 1.55 2.67
C PHE A 307 20.62 2.41 3.83
N TYR A 308 20.30 2.01 5.06
CA TYR A 308 20.72 2.68 6.28
C TYR A 308 21.27 1.65 7.26
N GLY A 309 22.23 2.05 8.07
CA GLY A 309 22.69 1.26 9.20
C GLY A 309 21.58 1.05 10.23
N PRO A 310 21.62 -0.06 10.98
CA PRO A 310 20.54 -0.45 11.90
C PRO A 310 20.25 0.59 12.99
N TYR A 311 21.20 1.47 13.33
CA TYR A 311 21.03 2.49 14.37
C TYR A 311 21.29 3.92 13.89
N ASP A 312 21.45 4.14 12.58
CA ASP A 312 21.72 5.47 12.02
C ASP A 312 20.63 6.49 12.37
N ALA A 313 19.38 6.02 12.47
CA ALA A 313 18.26 6.82 12.93
C ALA A 313 18.40 7.29 14.39
N GLN A 314 18.86 6.40 15.27
CA GLN A 314 19.10 6.77 16.68
C GLN A 314 20.25 7.77 16.77
N THR A 315 21.33 7.56 16.01
CA THR A 315 22.46 8.48 15.94
C THR A 315 22.03 9.88 15.50
N LEU A 316 21.23 9.98 14.43
CA LEU A 316 20.80 11.27 13.92
C LEU A 316 19.83 11.98 14.88
N VAL A 317 18.86 11.26 15.44
CA VAL A 317 17.93 11.87 16.42
C VAL A 317 18.68 12.33 17.67
N THR A 318 19.66 11.53 18.14
CA THR A 318 20.50 11.90 19.30
C THR A 318 21.24 13.20 19.05
N LYS A 319 21.82 13.39 17.86
CA LYS A 319 22.55 14.61 17.45
C LYS A 319 21.72 15.89 17.63
N TYR A 320 20.40 15.83 17.43
CA TYR A 320 19.51 17.00 17.50
C TYR A 320 18.63 17.04 18.76
N THR A 321 18.93 16.24 19.79
CA THR A 321 18.09 16.11 20.99
C THR A 321 17.79 17.46 21.67
N GLU A 322 18.82 18.31 21.81
CA GLU A 322 18.69 19.62 22.46
C GLU A 322 17.73 20.56 21.70
N GLU A 323 17.82 20.60 20.37
CA GLU A 323 16.96 21.44 19.52
C GLU A 323 15.55 20.86 19.35
N LEU A 324 15.43 19.53 19.31
CA LEU A 324 14.17 18.82 19.10
C LEU A 324 13.18 19.10 20.23
N GLY A 325 13.62 19.14 21.49
CA GLY A 325 12.76 19.28 22.67
C GLY A 325 11.75 18.12 22.81
N ILE A 326 12.15 16.90 22.43
CA ILE A 326 11.45 15.64 22.68
C ILE A 326 12.50 14.57 23.00
N GLU A 327 12.28 13.78 24.05
CA GLU A 327 13.27 12.79 24.50
C GLU A 327 13.19 11.53 23.64
N MET A 328 14.29 11.15 22.99
CA MET A 328 14.35 9.86 22.32
C MET A 328 14.44 8.73 23.34
N VAL A 329 13.62 7.69 23.17
CA VAL A 329 13.77 6.42 23.86
C VAL A 329 14.40 5.43 22.88
N PRO A 330 15.71 5.17 22.96
CA PRO A 330 16.35 4.20 22.09
C PRO A 330 15.81 2.82 22.41
N PHE A 331 15.64 2.00 21.38
CA PHE A 331 15.20 0.63 21.57
C PHE A 331 16.00 -0.36 20.73
N GLN A 332 16.45 -1.42 21.40
CA GLN A 332 17.14 -2.57 20.83
C GLN A 332 16.14 -3.70 20.63
N GLN A 333 16.25 -4.45 19.54
CA GLN A 333 15.31 -5.54 19.20
C GLN A 333 15.01 -6.44 20.43
N MET A 334 13.73 -6.67 20.74
CA MET A 334 13.32 -7.65 21.76
C MET A 334 13.45 -9.06 21.18
N THR A 335 13.88 -10.00 22.01
CA THR A 335 13.81 -11.43 21.71
C THR A 335 13.11 -12.18 22.85
N TYR A 336 12.53 -13.34 22.53
CA TYR A 336 11.84 -14.18 23.51
C TYR A 336 12.83 -15.19 24.12
N ILE A 337 12.81 -15.33 25.45
CA ILE A 337 13.64 -16.28 26.20
C ILE A 337 12.74 -17.43 26.69
N PRO A 338 12.83 -18.63 26.08
CA PRO A 338 11.92 -19.72 26.39
C PRO A 338 12.05 -20.26 27.82
N SER A 339 13.24 -20.18 28.41
CA SER A 339 13.49 -20.71 29.76
C SER A 339 12.82 -19.90 30.87
N THR A 340 12.55 -18.61 30.63
CA THR A 340 11.92 -17.71 31.61
C THR A 340 10.54 -17.22 31.20
N ASP A 341 10.10 -17.49 29.96
CA ASP A 341 8.86 -16.93 29.38
C ASP A 341 8.84 -15.39 29.41
N GLU A 342 9.99 -14.78 29.11
CA GLU A 342 10.18 -13.32 29.13
C GLU A 342 10.71 -12.78 27.80
N TYR A 343 10.60 -11.46 27.63
CA TYR A 343 11.21 -10.74 26.52
C TYR A 343 12.28 -9.80 27.05
N GLN A 344 13.45 -9.84 26.42
CA GLN A 344 14.57 -8.97 26.76
C GLN A 344 15.18 -8.35 25.50
N PRO A 345 15.73 -7.13 25.59
CA PRO A 345 16.58 -6.55 24.56
C PRO A 345 17.76 -7.47 24.28
N VAL A 346 18.09 -7.68 22.99
CA VAL A 346 19.14 -8.61 22.57
C VAL A 346 20.51 -8.33 23.23
N ASP A 347 20.81 -7.08 23.55
CA ASP A 347 22.05 -6.65 24.22
C ASP A 347 22.08 -6.91 25.73
N GLU A 348 20.93 -7.20 26.36
CA GLU A 348 20.82 -7.55 27.77
C GLU A 348 20.76 -9.07 28.00
N VAL A 349 20.63 -9.86 26.93
CA VAL A 349 20.57 -11.32 27.01
C VAL A 349 21.96 -11.89 27.31
N ALA A 350 22.08 -12.67 28.39
CA ALA A 350 23.33 -13.33 28.76
C ALA A 350 23.82 -14.27 27.64
N ALA A 351 25.13 -14.24 27.37
CA ALA A 351 25.73 -15.07 26.34
C ALA A 351 25.45 -16.57 26.56
N GLY A 352 25.04 -17.26 25.50
CA GLY A 352 24.64 -18.68 25.55
C GLY A 352 23.18 -18.93 25.94
N THR A 353 22.42 -17.90 26.32
CA THR A 353 20.97 -18.02 26.55
C THR A 353 20.25 -18.31 25.23
N GLN A 354 19.39 -19.33 25.22
CA GLN A 354 18.57 -19.63 24.07
C GLN A 354 17.52 -18.54 23.86
N THR A 355 17.44 -18.04 22.63
CA THR A 355 16.46 -17.04 22.23
C THR A 355 15.63 -17.54 21.05
N MET A 356 14.40 -17.04 20.93
CA MET A 356 13.53 -17.33 19.78
C MET A 356 13.00 -16.04 19.18
N ASP A 357 12.91 -16.03 17.85
CA ASP A 357 12.32 -14.96 17.07
C ASP A 357 11.63 -15.55 15.82
N ILE A 358 10.67 -14.81 15.27
CA ILE A 358 10.04 -15.15 13.99
C ILE A 358 10.21 -13.96 13.05
N SER A 359 10.95 -14.19 11.96
CA SER A 359 11.12 -13.19 10.92
C SER A 359 9.78 -12.89 10.23
N GLY A 360 9.65 -11.68 9.66
CA GLY A 360 8.47 -11.32 8.88
C GLY A 360 8.20 -12.27 7.70
N THR A 361 9.25 -12.86 7.11
CA THR A 361 9.13 -13.87 6.05
C THR A 361 8.53 -15.17 6.58
N GLU A 362 8.96 -15.64 7.74
CA GLU A 362 8.41 -16.83 8.38
C GLU A 362 6.97 -16.61 8.86
N LEU A 363 6.66 -15.43 9.42
CA LEU A 363 5.27 -15.06 9.76
C LEU A 363 4.36 -15.11 8.54
N ARG A 364 4.76 -14.48 7.43
CA ARG A 364 4.02 -14.53 6.16
C ARG A 364 3.84 -15.95 5.66
N ARG A 365 4.86 -16.80 5.77
CA ARG A 365 4.76 -18.22 5.43
C ARG A 365 3.69 -18.91 6.27
N ARG A 366 3.71 -18.74 7.61
CA ARG A 366 2.73 -19.35 8.52
C ARG A 366 1.31 -18.86 8.31
N LEU A 367 1.11 -17.56 8.02
CA LEU A 367 -0.19 -17.02 7.65
C LEU A 367 -0.70 -17.70 6.36
N ARG A 368 0.15 -17.78 5.33
CA ARG A 368 -0.18 -18.38 4.03
C ARG A 368 -0.45 -19.88 4.10
N THR A 369 0.30 -20.64 4.90
CA THR A 369 0.12 -22.10 5.01
C THR A 369 -0.90 -22.50 6.08
N GLY A 370 -1.37 -21.55 6.90
CA GLY A 370 -2.21 -21.84 8.06
C GLY A 370 -1.45 -22.49 9.23
N ALA A 371 -0.12 -22.64 9.14
CA ALA A 371 0.70 -23.18 10.22
C ALA A 371 0.53 -22.35 11.50
N ALA A 372 0.62 -23.02 12.65
CA ALA A 372 0.45 -22.40 13.96
C ALA A 372 1.46 -21.24 14.14
N ILE A 373 0.97 -20.09 14.57
CA ILE A 373 1.80 -18.97 15.01
C ILE A 373 1.87 -19.08 16.53
N PRO A 374 3.07 -19.25 17.12
CA PRO A 374 3.19 -19.50 18.55
C PRO A 374 2.64 -18.34 19.38
N ASP A 375 2.01 -18.66 20.51
CA ASP A 375 1.44 -17.64 21.38
C ASP A 375 2.50 -16.69 21.93
N TRP A 376 3.72 -17.17 22.21
CA TRP A 376 4.84 -16.32 22.61
C TRP A 376 5.27 -15.34 21.49
N PHE A 377 4.89 -15.54 20.23
CA PHE A 377 5.18 -14.56 19.20
C PHE A 377 4.10 -13.48 19.17
N SER A 378 2.84 -13.89 19.06
CA SER A 378 1.71 -12.98 18.89
C SER A 378 0.48 -13.47 19.65
N TYR A 379 -0.34 -12.56 20.16
CA TYR A 379 -1.59 -12.92 20.81
C TYR A 379 -2.56 -13.57 19.81
N GLU A 380 -3.35 -14.52 20.29
CA GLU A 380 -4.37 -15.23 19.49
C GLU A 380 -5.32 -14.26 18.77
N SER A 381 -5.79 -13.21 19.47
CA SER A 381 -6.67 -12.19 18.90
C SER A 381 -6.04 -11.47 17.70
N VAL A 382 -4.74 -11.17 17.78
CA VAL A 382 -3.97 -10.55 16.70
C VAL A 382 -3.80 -11.52 15.53
N VAL A 383 -3.45 -12.78 15.82
CA VAL A 383 -3.27 -13.82 14.79
C VAL A 383 -4.58 -14.07 14.04
N LYS A 384 -5.70 -14.13 14.77
CA LYS A 384 -7.04 -14.28 14.18
C LYS A 384 -7.34 -13.14 13.21
N THR A 385 -7.18 -11.89 13.64
CA THR A 385 -7.41 -10.72 12.77
C THR A 385 -6.51 -10.74 11.54
N LEU A 386 -5.23 -11.14 11.66
CA LEU A 386 -4.34 -11.26 10.51
C LEU A 386 -4.79 -12.35 9.54
N ARG A 387 -5.28 -13.50 10.03
CA ARG A 387 -5.77 -14.61 9.20
C ARG A 387 -7.09 -14.32 8.49
N GLU A 388 -7.90 -13.39 9.00
CA GLU A 388 -9.13 -12.93 8.33
C GLU A 388 -8.79 -12.19 7.03
N SER A 389 -7.73 -11.37 7.02
CA SER A 389 -7.30 -10.63 5.83
C SER A 389 -6.28 -11.39 4.97
N TYR A 390 -5.49 -12.27 5.57
CA TYR A 390 -4.53 -13.14 4.89
C TYR A 390 -4.91 -14.60 5.12
N PRO A 391 -5.99 -15.06 4.48
CA PRO A 391 -6.43 -16.43 4.65
C PRO A 391 -5.37 -17.42 4.15
N PRO A 392 -5.31 -18.63 4.75
CA PRO A 392 -4.47 -19.71 4.22
C PRO A 392 -4.81 -20.02 2.76
N LYS A 393 -3.84 -20.55 2.00
CA LYS A 393 -4.02 -20.87 0.56
C LYS A 393 -5.29 -21.67 0.24
N ALA A 394 -5.64 -22.64 1.08
CA ALA A 394 -6.88 -23.44 0.94
C ALA A 394 -8.19 -22.63 1.03
N LYS A 395 -8.13 -21.35 1.39
CA LYS A 395 -9.26 -20.41 1.43
C LYS A 395 -9.08 -19.22 0.49
N GLN A 396 -8.02 -19.19 -0.30
CA GLN A 396 -7.75 -18.12 -1.26
C GLN A 396 -8.46 -18.39 -2.59
N GLY A 397 -8.90 -17.31 -3.25
CA GLY A 397 -9.38 -17.39 -4.62
C GLY A 397 -8.23 -17.62 -5.60
N PHE A 398 -8.59 -18.12 -6.78
CA PHE A 398 -7.65 -18.32 -7.89
C PHE A 398 -8.37 -18.24 -9.23
N THR A 399 -7.62 -17.91 -10.28
CA THR A 399 -8.10 -17.96 -11.66
C THR A 399 -7.37 -19.03 -12.46
N LEU A 400 -8.12 -19.99 -13.00
CA LEU A 400 -7.70 -20.89 -14.07
C LEU A 400 -8.06 -20.24 -15.40
N PHE A 401 -7.05 -19.81 -16.16
CA PHE A 401 -7.22 -19.14 -17.43
C PHE A 401 -6.84 -20.09 -18.57
N LEU A 402 -7.85 -20.69 -19.20
CA LEU A 402 -7.68 -21.59 -20.33
C LEU A 402 -7.62 -20.78 -21.62
N THR A 403 -6.61 -21.07 -22.44
CA THR A 403 -6.41 -20.48 -23.78
C THR A 403 -6.23 -21.58 -24.81
N GLY A 404 -6.73 -21.35 -26.02
CA GLY A 404 -6.66 -22.34 -27.10
C GLY A 404 -7.53 -21.95 -28.29
N LEU A 405 -7.35 -22.67 -29.39
CA LEU A 405 -8.13 -22.49 -30.62
C LEU A 405 -9.63 -22.67 -30.40
N HIS A 406 -10.44 -22.18 -31.35
CA HIS A 406 -11.86 -22.51 -31.35
C HIS A 406 -12.04 -24.03 -31.41
N ASN A 407 -13.01 -24.57 -30.68
CA ASN A 407 -13.25 -26.01 -30.62
C ASN A 407 -12.07 -26.89 -30.13
N SER A 408 -11.06 -26.31 -29.45
CA SER A 408 -9.94 -27.07 -28.86
C SER A 408 -10.30 -27.94 -27.65
N GLY A 409 -11.57 -28.00 -27.26
CA GLY A 409 -12.01 -28.68 -26.03
C GLY A 409 -11.92 -27.87 -24.75
N LYS A 410 -11.34 -26.65 -24.78
CA LYS A 410 -11.23 -25.76 -23.60
C LYS A 410 -12.56 -25.54 -22.85
N ASP A 411 -13.69 -25.45 -23.57
CA ASP A 411 -15.01 -25.23 -22.97
C ASP A 411 -15.52 -26.50 -22.27
N GLN A 412 -15.17 -27.68 -22.79
CA GLN A 412 -15.51 -28.97 -22.16
C GLN A 412 -14.68 -29.17 -20.89
N ILE A 413 -13.38 -28.89 -20.97
CA ILE A 413 -12.47 -28.93 -19.82
C ILE A 413 -12.95 -27.95 -18.74
N ALA A 414 -13.31 -26.72 -19.11
CA ALA A 414 -13.77 -25.71 -18.16
C ALA A 414 -15.06 -26.13 -17.41
N ARG A 415 -16.01 -26.76 -18.11
CA ARG A 415 -17.23 -27.31 -17.48
C ARG A 415 -16.93 -28.50 -16.57
N ALA A 416 -16.03 -29.40 -16.98
CA ALA A 416 -15.61 -30.53 -16.15
C ALA A 416 -14.91 -30.06 -14.86
N LEU A 417 -14.03 -29.07 -14.97
CA LEU A 417 -13.40 -28.41 -13.81
C LEU A 417 -14.42 -27.76 -12.88
N GLN A 418 -15.44 -27.09 -13.43
CA GLN A 418 -16.51 -26.50 -12.62
C GLN A 418 -17.21 -27.56 -11.77
N VAL A 419 -17.59 -28.69 -12.38
CA VAL A 419 -18.21 -29.81 -11.65
C VAL A 419 -17.25 -30.34 -10.58
N LYS A 420 -15.97 -30.54 -10.91
CA LYS A 420 -15.00 -31.11 -9.98
C LYS A 420 -14.73 -30.22 -8.77
N LEU A 421 -14.62 -28.90 -8.98
CA LEU A 421 -14.42 -27.93 -7.91
C LEU A 421 -15.68 -27.75 -7.05
N ASN A 422 -16.87 -27.83 -7.64
CA ASN A 422 -18.12 -27.84 -6.89
C ASN A 422 -18.29 -29.11 -6.05
N GLU A 423 -17.90 -30.28 -6.58
CA GLU A 423 -17.87 -31.54 -5.83
C GLU A 423 -16.96 -31.44 -4.60
N GLN A 424 -15.82 -30.78 -4.73
CA GLN A 424 -14.89 -30.58 -3.61
C GLN A 424 -15.45 -29.63 -2.53
N GLY A 425 -16.30 -28.67 -2.90
CA GLY A 425 -17.05 -27.82 -1.95
C GLY A 425 -16.24 -26.74 -1.24
N GLY A 426 -14.98 -26.49 -1.62
CA GLY A 426 -14.09 -25.56 -0.91
C GLY A 426 -14.41 -24.07 -1.08
N ARG A 427 -15.06 -23.68 -2.18
CA ARG A 427 -15.45 -22.29 -2.49
C ARG A 427 -16.47 -22.22 -3.62
N SER A 428 -17.05 -21.03 -3.82
CA SER A 428 -17.87 -20.74 -5.00
C SER A 428 -17.06 -20.80 -6.28
N VAL A 429 -17.64 -21.38 -7.34
CA VAL A 429 -17.00 -21.55 -8.65
C VAL A 429 -17.71 -20.71 -9.69
N SER A 430 -16.97 -19.79 -10.33
CA SER A 430 -17.47 -18.93 -11.41
C SER A 430 -16.89 -19.36 -12.75
N LEU A 431 -17.75 -19.62 -13.73
CA LEU A 431 -17.36 -20.08 -15.06
C LEU A 431 -17.58 -18.98 -16.09
N LEU A 432 -16.50 -18.50 -16.70
CA LEU A 432 -16.47 -17.45 -17.72
C LEU A 432 -16.08 -18.06 -19.08
N LEU A 433 -17.05 -18.72 -19.74
CA LEU A 433 -16.85 -19.27 -21.08
C LEU A 433 -16.80 -18.15 -22.13
N GLY A 434 -16.04 -18.36 -23.21
CA GLY A 434 -15.90 -17.36 -24.28
C GLY A 434 -17.22 -16.90 -24.90
N GLU A 435 -18.16 -17.82 -25.14
CA GLU A 435 -19.50 -17.49 -25.67
C GLU A 435 -20.33 -16.70 -24.64
N THR A 436 -20.36 -17.13 -23.37
CA THR A 436 -21.10 -16.45 -22.29
C THR A 436 -20.56 -15.05 -22.02
N VAL A 437 -19.24 -14.88 -21.97
CA VAL A 437 -18.63 -13.55 -21.80
C VAL A 437 -18.99 -12.65 -22.99
N ARG A 438 -18.97 -13.19 -24.22
CA ARG A 438 -19.35 -12.41 -25.39
C ARG A 438 -20.81 -12.00 -25.36
N SER A 439 -21.73 -12.82 -24.87
CA SER A 439 -23.14 -12.42 -24.76
C SER A 439 -23.39 -11.42 -23.63
N GLU A 440 -22.80 -11.63 -22.45
CA GLU A 440 -23.13 -10.86 -21.25
C GLU A 440 -22.30 -9.58 -21.07
N LEU A 441 -21.03 -9.59 -21.50
CA LEU A 441 -20.07 -8.52 -21.18
C LEU A 441 -19.50 -7.82 -22.41
N SER A 442 -19.65 -8.40 -23.60
CA SER A 442 -18.95 -7.95 -24.81
C SER A 442 -19.79 -8.12 -26.07
N SER A 443 -21.12 -8.00 -25.97
CA SER A 443 -22.04 -8.24 -27.10
C SER A 443 -21.84 -7.25 -28.24
N GLU A 444 -21.30 -6.08 -27.93
CA GLU A 444 -21.00 -5.00 -28.88
C GLU A 444 -19.61 -5.10 -29.51
N LEU A 445 -18.72 -5.96 -29.00
CA LEU A 445 -17.34 -6.07 -29.49
C LEU A 445 -17.24 -6.99 -30.70
N GLY A 446 -16.47 -6.56 -31.70
CA GLY A 446 -16.16 -7.34 -32.88
C GLY A 446 -15.05 -8.37 -32.65
N PHE A 447 -14.21 -8.53 -33.68
CA PHE A 447 -13.10 -9.49 -33.71
C PHE A 447 -11.78 -8.84 -34.15
N SER A 448 -11.69 -7.50 -34.14
CA SER A 448 -10.41 -6.81 -34.34
C SER A 448 -9.42 -7.14 -33.20
N PRO A 449 -8.11 -6.94 -33.42
CA PRO A 449 -7.12 -7.10 -32.36
C PRO A 449 -7.45 -6.27 -31.10
N GLU A 450 -7.92 -5.04 -31.27
CA GLU A 450 -8.29 -4.12 -30.19
C GLU A 450 -9.53 -4.61 -29.43
N ASP A 451 -10.57 -5.07 -30.14
CA ASP A 451 -11.80 -5.59 -29.53
C ASP A 451 -11.52 -6.89 -28.76
N ARG A 452 -10.65 -7.75 -29.29
CA ARG A 452 -10.20 -8.96 -28.60
C ARG A 452 -9.42 -8.62 -27.33
N ALA A 453 -8.50 -7.66 -27.40
CA ALA A 453 -7.75 -7.20 -26.24
C ALA A 453 -8.69 -6.63 -25.15
N LYS A 454 -9.66 -5.80 -25.54
CA LYS A 454 -10.68 -5.23 -24.64
C LYS A 454 -11.57 -6.31 -24.02
N ASN A 455 -11.96 -7.33 -24.79
CA ASN A 455 -12.70 -8.48 -24.27
C ASN A 455 -11.89 -9.24 -23.20
N ILE A 456 -10.61 -9.50 -23.45
CA ILE A 456 -9.74 -10.16 -22.45
C ILE A 456 -9.56 -9.28 -21.21
N GLN A 457 -9.43 -7.96 -21.37
CA GLN A 457 -9.38 -7.01 -20.26
C GLN A 457 -10.65 -7.04 -19.39
N ARG A 458 -11.83 -7.17 -19.99
CA ARG A 458 -13.09 -7.31 -19.24
C ARG A 458 -13.15 -8.62 -18.46
N ILE A 459 -12.71 -9.73 -19.07
CA ILE A 459 -12.61 -11.03 -18.38
C ILE A 459 -11.65 -10.92 -17.21
N SER A 460 -10.47 -10.33 -17.40
CA SER A 460 -9.47 -10.25 -16.34
C SER A 460 -9.93 -9.36 -15.19
N PHE A 461 -10.65 -8.27 -15.46
CA PHE A 461 -11.27 -7.45 -14.42
C PHE A 461 -12.27 -8.25 -13.57
N VAL A 462 -13.25 -8.90 -14.21
CA VAL A 462 -14.25 -9.71 -13.49
C VAL A 462 -13.60 -10.87 -12.73
N ALA A 463 -12.64 -11.56 -13.37
CA ALA A 463 -11.91 -12.66 -12.74
C ALA A 463 -11.10 -12.19 -11.52
N ALA A 464 -10.49 -11.00 -11.58
CA ALA A 464 -9.76 -10.44 -10.45
C ALA A 464 -10.69 -10.13 -9.27
N GLU A 465 -11.83 -9.48 -9.49
CA GLU A 465 -12.79 -9.18 -8.42
C GLU A 465 -13.34 -10.44 -7.75
N LEU A 466 -13.67 -11.48 -8.54
CA LEU A 466 -14.14 -12.77 -8.02
C LEU A 466 -13.03 -13.53 -7.26
N SER A 467 -11.80 -13.54 -7.78
CA SER A 467 -10.65 -14.15 -7.09
C SER A 467 -10.31 -13.40 -5.80
N ARG A 468 -10.46 -12.07 -5.76
CA ARG A 468 -10.32 -11.27 -4.53
C ARG A 468 -11.38 -11.66 -3.50
N ALA A 469 -12.60 -11.97 -3.93
CA ALA A 469 -13.67 -12.47 -3.07
C ALA A 469 -13.49 -13.94 -2.63
N GLY A 470 -12.40 -14.60 -3.01
CA GLY A 470 -12.10 -15.97 -2.61
C GLY A 470 -12.71 -17.05 -3.51
N ALA A 471 -13.25 -16.70 -4.68
CA ALA A 471 -13.83 -17.66 -5.61
C ALA A 471 -12.77 -18.42 -6.43
N ALA A 472 -13.15 -19.60 -6.93
CA ALA A 472 -12.44 -20.26 -8.03
C ALA A 472 -13.02 -19.77 -9.36
N VAL A 473 -12.24 -19.05 -10.15
CA VAL A 473 -12.65 -18.54 -11.45
C VAL A 473 -12.07 -19.42 -12.55
N ILE A 474 -12.90 -19.87 -13.48
CA ILE A 474 -12.49 -20.62 -14.66
C ILE A 474 -12.85 -19.78 -15.88
N ALA A 475 -11.85 -19.21 -16.54
CA ALA A 475 -12.04 -18.45 -17.78
C ALA A 475 -11.55 -19.26 -18.97
N ALA A 476 -12.35 -19.37 -20.03
CA ALA A 476 -11.99 -20.11 -21.25
C ALA A 476 -12.18 -19.28 -22.54
N PRO A 477 -11.57 -18.09 -22.68
CA PRO A 477 -11.53 -17.37 -23.94
C PRO A 477 -10.58 -18.04 -24.96
N ILE A 478 -10.55 -17.53 -26.19
CA ILE A 478 -9.50 -17.91 -27.17
C ILE A 478 -8.16 -17.26 -26.79
N ALA A 479 -8.18 -16.00 -26.36
CA ALA A 479 -7.00 -15.20 -25.97
C ALA A 479 -5.78 -15.35 -26.91
N PRO A 480 -5.93 -15.00 -28.20
CA PRO A 480 -4.96 -15.33 -29.23
C PRO A 480 -3.61 -14.61 -29.10
N TYR A 481 -3.58 -13.43 -28.47
CA TYR A 481 -2.37 -12.60 -28.38
C TYR A 481 -1.72 -12.69 -27.01
N GLU A 482 -0.40 -12.88 -26.99
CA GLU A 482 0.44 -12.95 -25.80
C GLU A 482 0.29 -11.70 -24.93
N LYS A 483 0.32 -10.52 -25.57
CA LYS A 483 0.13 -9.24 -24.89
C LYS A 483 -1.16 -9.19 -24.05
N SER A 484 -2.24 -9.77 -24.56
CA SER A 484 -3.53 -9.79 -23.85
C SER A 484 -3.52 -10.76 -22.67
N ARG A 485 -2.88 -11.93 -22.83
CA ARG A 485 -2.70 -12.90 -21.73
C ARG A 485 -1.81 -12.36 -20.63
N ALA A 486 -0.68 -11.74 -20.99
CA ALA A 486 0.22 -11.08 -20.04
C ALA A 486 -0.49 -9.95 -19.27
N ALA A 487 -1.28 -9.11 -19.95
CA ALA A 487 -2.07 -8.06 -19.30
C ALA A 487 -3.16 -8.64 -18.36
N ALA A 488 -3.79 -9.75 -18.73
CA ALA A 488 -4.74 -10.45 -17.88
C ALA A 488 -4.07 -11.05 -16.63
N ARG A 489 -2.92 -11.73 -16.80
CA ARG A 489 -2.08 -12.25 -15.71
C ARG A 489 -1.71 -11.12 -14.75
N ASP A 490 -1.23 -10.00 -15.27
CA ASP A 490 -0.82 -8.83 -14.47
C ASP A 490 -1.99 -8.24 -13.67
N THR A 491 -3.14 -8.04 -14.32
CA THR A 491 -4.37 -7.54 -13.68
C THR A 491 -4.78 -8.46 -12.52
N ILE A 492 -4.91 -9.77 -12.77
CA ILE A 492 -5.38 -10.73 -11.77
C ILE A 492 -4.35 -10.91 -10.64
N THR A 493 -3.06 -10.89 -10.95
CA THR A 493 -2.01 -11.01 -9.94
C THR A 493 -1.98 -9.80 -9.01
N LYS A 494 -2.16 -8.59 -9.57
CA LYS A 494 -2.11 -7.34 -8.81
C LYS A 494 -3.38 -7.06 -8.02
N THR A 495 -4.54 -7.31 -8.61
CA THR A 495 -5.83 -6.88 -8.03
C THR A 495 -6.68 -8.04 -7.55
N GLY A 496 -6.35 -9.29 -7.89
CA GLY A 496 -7.11 -10.50 -7.54
C GLY A 496 -6.96 -10.99 -6.09
N GLY A 497 -6.62 -10.11 -5.15
CA GLY A 497 -6.38 -10.45 -3.75
C GLY A 497 -5.08 -11.24 -3.57
N ALA A 498 -5.17 -12.56 -3.48
CA ALA A 498 -4.01 -13.44 -3.28
C ALA A 498 -3.15 -13.61 -4.55
N GLY A 499 -3.66 -13.19 -5.72
CA GLY A 499 -2.91 -13.15 -6.98
C GLY A 499 -2.61 -14.54 -7.58
N ASN A 500 -3.40 -15.56 -7.23
CA ASN A 500 -3.23 -16.90 -7.78
C ASN A 500 -3.81 -16.97 -9.21
N PHE A 501 -2.95 -17.08 -10.22
CA PHE A 501 -3.32 -17.19 -11.63
C PHE A 501 -2.58 -18.35 -12.27
N PHE A 502 -3.28 -19.15 -13.07
CA PHE A 502 -2.72 -20.27 -13.81
C PHE A 502 -3.13 -20.20 -15.28
N LEU A 503 -2.16 -20.14 -16.18
CA LEU A 503 -2.39 -20.20 -17.63
C LEU A 503 -2.37 -21.66 -18.08
N ILE A 504 -3.50 -22.14 -18.59
CA ILE A 504 -3.64 -23.50 -19.10
C ILE A 504 -3.75 -23.43 -20.62
N HIS A 505 -2.71 -23.89 -21.31
CA HIS A 505 -2.72 -23.94 -22.77
C HIS A 505 -3.38 -25.24 -23.25
N VAL A 506 -4.55 -25.12 -23.86
CA VAL A 506 -5.24 -26.22 -24.55
C VAL A 506 -4.72 -26.28 -25.98
N ALA A 507 -3.53 -26.88 -26.13
CA ALA A 507 -2.71 -26.99 -27.33
C ALA A 507 -3.21 -28.07 -28.30
N THR A 508 -4.52 -28.17 -28.47
CA THR A 508 -5.11 -29.14 -29.41
C THR A 508 -4.83 -28.68 -30.84
N PRO A 509 -4.27 -29.55 -31.71
CA PRO A 509 -3.91 -29.17 -33.08
C PRO A 509 -5.09 -28.59 -33.87
N LEU A 510 -4.81 -27.62 -34.74
CA LEU A 510 -5.80 -26.96 -35.58
C LEU A 510 -6.58 -27.98 -36.42
N GLU A 511 -5.88 -28.96 -36.98
CA GLU A 511 -6.46 -30.02 -37.82
C GLU A 511 -7.51 -30.82 -37.05
N PHE A 512 -7.26 -31.10 -35.78
CA PHE A 512 -8.21 -31.78 -34.90
C PHE A 512 -9.40 -30.89 -34.56
N CYS A 513 -9.15 -29.61 -34.26
CA CYS A 513 -10.20 -28.62 -33.98
C CYS A 513 -11.16 -28.45 -35.16
N GLU A 514 -10.61 -28.39 -36.38
CA GLU A 514 -11.36 -28.25 -37.64
C GLU A 514 -12.10 -29.54 -37.99
N ALA A 515 -11.47 -30.71 -37.87
CA ALA A 515 -12.10 -32.01 -38.16
C ALA A 515 -13.28 -32.34 -37.24
N THR A 516 -13.28 -31.82 -36.01
CA THR A 516 -14.32 -32.09 -35.01
C THR A 516 -15.34 -30.94 -34.85
N ASP A 517 -15.26 -29.89 -35.67
CA ASP A 517 -16.17 -28.75 -35.60
C ASP A 517 -17.54 -29.07 -36.20
N ARG A 518 -18.45 -29.48 -35.31
CA ARG A 518 -19.85 -29.77 -35.67
C ARG A 518 -20.68 -28.53 -36.02
N LYS A 519 -20.25 -27.34 -35.63
CA LYS A 519 -20.95 -26.07 -35.93
C LYS A 519 -20.56 -25.52 -37.31
N GLY A 520 -19.50 -26.07 -37.92
CA GLY A 520 -19.02 -25.69 -39.25
C GLY A 520 -18.47 -24.27 -39.32
N ASN A 521 -18.01 -23.71 -38.20
CA ASN A 521 -17.41 -22.38 -38.12
C ASN A 521 -16.08 -22.31 -38.87
N TYR A 522 -15.23 -23.34 -38.77
CA TYR A 522 -13.99 -23.43 -39.53
C TYR A 522 -14.26 -23.49 -41.04
N ALA A 523 -15.22 -24.32 -41.48
CA ALA A 523 -15.61 -24.39 -42.89
C ALA A 523 -16.13 -23.04 -43.42
N LYS A 524 -16.94 -22.32 -42.63
CA LYS A 524 -17.40 -20.96 -42.97
C LYS A 524 -16.25 -19.95 -43.03
N ALA A 525 -15.29 -20.03 -42.12
CA ALA A 525 -14.10 -19.19 -42.12
C ALA A 525 -13.22 -19.45 -43.36
N ARG A 526 -12.93 -20.72 -43.68
CA ARG A 526 -12.20 -21.12 -44.91
C ARG A 526 -12.90 -20.66 -46.19
N ALA A 527 -14.23 -20.61 -46.19
CA ALA A 527 -15.04 -20.09 -47.28
C ALA A 527 -15.16 -18.54 -47.31
N GLY A 528 -14.47 -17.83 -46.41
CA GLY A 528 -14.47 -16.36 -46.32
C GLY A 528 -15.76 -15.74 -45.75
N GLN A 529 -16.67 -16.55 -45.21
CA GLN A 529 -17.94 -16.08 -44.64
C GLN A 529 -17.78 -15.50 -43.23
N ILE A 530 -16.72 -15.91 -42.51
CA ILE A 530 -16.32 -15.36 -41.21
C ILE A 530 -14.90 -14.84 -41.34
N LYS A 531 -14.72 -13.51 -41.28
CA LYS A 531 -13.40 -12.87 -41.39
C LYS A 531 -12.70 -12.81 -40.04
N GLY A 532 -11.37 -12.87 -40.05
CA GLY A 532 -10.55 -12.72 -38.83
C GLY A 532 -10.74 -13.88 -37.86
N PHE A 533 -10.97 -15.09 -38.38
CA PHE A 533 -11.14 -16.28 -37.56
C PHE A 533 -9.77 -16.81 -37.12
N THR A 534 -9.58 -16.95 -35.81
CA THR A 534 -8.30 -17.34 -35.22
C THR A 534 -7.91 -18.77 -35.64
N GLY A 535 -6.69 -18.94 -36.15
CA GLY A 535 -6.17 -20.19 -36.73
C GLY A 535 -6.46 -20.35 -38.23
N VAL A 536 -7.19 -19.42 -38.85
CA VAL A 536 -7.44 -19.40 -40.31
C VAL A 536 -6.90 -18.11 -40.92
N ASP A 537 -7.52 -16.98 -40.59
CA ASP A 537 -7.14 -15.65 -41.11
C ASP A 537 -6.47 -14.77 -40.04
N ASP A 538 -6.72 -15.07 -38.76
CA ASP A 538 -6.12 -14.39 -37.60
C ASP A 538 -5.15 -15.34 -36.88
N VAL A 539 -4.07 -14.80 -36.32
CA VAL A 539 -2.98 -15.60 -35.73
C VAL A 539 -3.36 -16.03 -34.32
N TYR A 540 -2.96 -17.26 -33.95
CA TYR A 540 -2.92 -17.70 -32.56
C TYR A 540 -1.45 -17.75 -32.13
N GLU A 541 -1.04 -16.83 -31.25
CA GLU A 541 0.29 -16.83 -30.67
C GLU A 541 0.33 -17.89 -29.58
N GLU A 542 1.05 -18.98 -29.79
CA GLU A 542 1.16 -20.06 -28.80
C GLU A 542 1.80 -19.56 -27.49
N PRO A 543 1.19 -19.84 -26.32
CA PRO A 543 1.77 -19.50 -25.03
C PRO A 543 3.12 -20.19 -24.79
N THR A 544 4.14 -19.42 -24.40
CA THR A 544 5.47 -19.93 -24.03
C THR A 544 5.67 -20.05 -22.53
N ASP A 545 4.77 -19.47 -21.72
CA ASP A 545 4.83 -19.37 -20.26
C ASP A 545 3.62 -20.04 -19.56
N ALA A 546 3.00 -21.04 -20.22
CA ALA A 546 1.86 -21.75 -19.66
C ALA A 546 2.26 -22.58 -18.43
N ASP A 547 1.43 -22.54 -17.38
CA ASP A 547 1.59 -23.32 -16.16
C ASP A 547 1.28 -24.81 -16.40
N LEU A 548 0.42 -25.11 -17.39
CA LEU A 548 0.14 -26.45 -17.87
C LEU A 548 -0.23 -26.43 -19.36
N VAL A 549 0.28 -27.40 -20.12
CA VAL A 549 -0.07 -27.61 -21.54
C VAL A 549 -0.78 -28.95 -21.69
N VAL A 550 -1.93 -28.95 -22.37
CA VAL A 550 -2.80 -30.12 -22.52
C VAL A 550 -3.35 -30.24 -23.94
N ASP A 551 -3.65 -31.47 -24.38
CA ASP A 551 -4.10 -31.76 -25.74
C ASP A 551 -5.21 -32.81 -25.75
N ILE A 552 -6.44 -32.41 -26.14
CA ILE A 552 -7.59 -33.33 -26.13
C ILE A 552 -7.52 -34.42 -27.23
N SER A 553 -6.60 -34.28 -28.19
CA SER A 553 -6.37 -35.32 -29.21
C SER A 553 -5.56 -36.51 -28.65
N ARG A 554 -4.88 -36.31 -27.52
CA ARG A 554 -4.01 -37.30 -26.86
C ARG A 554 -4.50 -37.68 -25.47
N GLN A 555 -5.26 -36.79 -24.82
CA GLN A 555 -5.71 -36.94 -23.45
C GLN A 555 -7.23 -36.78 -23.39
N SER A 556 -7.88 -37.55 -22.53
CA SER A 556 -9.29 -37.37 -22.21
C SER A 556 -9.51 -36.09 -21.38
N VAL A 557 -10.72 -35.53 -21.45
CA VAL A 557 -11.12 -34.39 -20.61
C VAL A 557 -10.95 -34.71 -19.11
N ALA A 558 -11.17 -35.98 -18.71
CA ALA A 558 -10.98 -36.43 -17.33
C ALA A 558 -9.51 -36.37 -16.89
N GLU A 559 -8.57 -36.84 -17.72
CA GLU A 559 -7.13 -36.78 -17.43
C GLU A 559 -6.61 -35.34 -17.35
N ILE A 560 -7.09 -34.48 -18.24
CA ILE A 560 -6.76 -33.05 -18.25
C ILE A 560 -7.29 -32.37 -16.98
N THR A 561 -8.56 -32.62 -16.65
CA THR A 561 -9.20 -32.09 -15.43
C THR A 561 -8.41 -32.53 -14.20
N HIS A 562 -8.02 -33.80 -14.12
CA HIS A 562 -7.21 -34.33 -13.02
C HIS A 562 -5.83 -33.66 -12.94
N SER A 563 -5.15 -33.45 -14.07
CA SER A 563 -3.85 -32.76 -14.11
C SER A 563 -3.94 -31.33 -13.55
N ILE A 564 -5.03 -30.61 -13.86
CA ILE A 564 -5.26 -29.25 -13.32
C ILE A 564 -5.57 -29.29 -11.83
N ILE A 565 -6.29 -30.31 -11.34
CA ILE A 565 -6.52 -30.51 -9.91
C ILE A 565 -5.18 -30.78 -9.18
N LEU A 566 -4.31 -31.63 -9.73
CA LEU A 566 -2.98 -31.88 -9.17
C LEU A 566 -2.11 -30.61 -9.13
N LEU A 567 -2.21 -29.75 -10.15
CA LEU A 567 -1.55 -28.43 -10.15
C LEU A 567 -2.02 -27.57 -8.97
N LEU A 568 -3.33 -27.52 -8.69
CA LEU A 568 -3.88 -26.76 -7.57
C LEU A 568 -3.51 -27.36 -6.20
N GLU A 569 -3.49 -28.69 -6.07
CA GLU A 569 -3.08 -29.41 -4.87
C GLU A 569 -1.60 -29.17 -4.55
N ALA A 570 -0.72 -29.24 -5.55
CA ALA A 570 0.71 -28.92 -5.42
C ALA A 570 0.93 -27.47 -4.95
N GLN A 571 0.00 -26.57 -5.28
CA GLN A 571 0.00 -25.20 -4.81
C GLN A 571 -0.69 -25.01 -3.45
N SER A 572 -1.24 -26.06 -2.85
CA SER A 572 -2.01 -26.05 -1.59
C SER A 572 -3.25 -25.14 -1.64
N LEU A 573 -3.82 -24.96 -2.84
CA LEU A 573 -5.04 -24.16 -3.04
C LEU A 573 -6.30 -24.96 -2.82
N ILE A 574 -6.23 -26.30 -2.87
CA ILE A 574 -7.35 -27.21 -2.69
C ILE A 574 -6.93 -28.41 -1.86
#